data_AF-A0A5Q2VF37-F1
#
_entry.id   AF-A0A5Q2VF37-F1
#
_cell.length_a   1.000
_cell.length_b   1.000
_cell.length_c   1.000
_cell.angle_alpha   90.00
_cell.angle_beta   90.00
_cell.angle_gamma   90.00
#
_symmetry.space_group_name_H-M   'P 1'
#
loop_
_entity.id
_entity.type
_entity.pdbx_description
1 polymer ?
#
loop_
_entity_poly.entity_id
_entity_poly.type
_entity_poly.pdbx_seq_one_letter_code
_entity_poly.pdbx_strand_id
1 'polypeptide(L)' 'MNYGYSAKENAFYPIHLKSAYVESNNWPNDIMIVSEDIYNEFTSTRIDGYKRVADGKGMPSWISDVTNK' A
#
# COMPACT_ATOMS: atom_id res chain seq x y z
N MET A 1 13.54 -5.55 3.16
CA MET A 1 13.45 -4.65 1.97
C MET A 1 12.56 -3.44 2.29
N ASN A 2 12.55 -2.40 1.45
CA ASN A 2 11.67 -1.25 1.62
C ASN A 2 10.70 -1.15 0.44
N TYR A 3 9.47 -0.76 0.74
CA TYR A 3 8.41 -0.57 -0.25
C TYR A 3 7.86 0.85 -0.12
N GLY A 4 7.37 1.39 -1.22
CA GLY A 4 6.58 2.61 -1.25
C GLY A 4 5.10 2.25 -1.29
N TYR A 5 4.29 2.82 -0.41
CA TYR A 5 2.84 2.69 -0.47
C TYR A 5 2.24 3.99 -1.00
N SER A 6 1.39 3.90 -2.04
CA SER A 6 0.58 5.03 -2.53
C SER A 6 -0.82 4.90 -1.94
N ALA A 7 -1.24 5.92 -1.20
CA ALA A 7 -2.57 6.02 -0.62
C ALA A 7 -3.64 6.22 -1.69
N LYS A 8 -3.32 6.99 -2.74
CA LYS A 8 -4.23 7.29 -3.87
C LYS A 8 -4.56 6.04 -4.68
N GLU A 9 -3.57 5.20 -4.92
CA GLU A 9 -3.73 3.98 -5.71
C GLU A 9 -3.95 2.74 -4.85
N ASN A 10 -3.82 2.89 -3.52
CA ASN A 10 -3.87 1.80 -2.55
C ASN A 10 -2.97 0.62 -2.96
N ALA A 11 -1.76 0.95 -3.43
CA ALA A 11 -0.84 0.02 -4.06
C ALA A 11 0.57 0.13 -3.48
N PHE A 12 1.31 -0.98 -3.52
CA PHE A 12 2.69 -1.06 -3.07
C PHE A 12 3.65 -1.10 -4.26
N TYR A 13 4.77 -0.41 -4.12
CA TYR A 13 5.79 -0.18 -5.13
C TYR A 13 7.16 -0.58 -4.56
N PRO A 14 7.86 -1.58 -5.13
CA PRO A 14 9.17 -1.96 -4.65
C PRO A 14 10.19 -0.82 -4.87
N ILE A 15 10.92 -0.43 -3.82
CA ILE A 15 11.87 0.70 -3.91
C ILE A 15 13.03 0.42 -4.86
N HIS A 16 13.43 -0.84 -4.99
CA HIS A 16 14.48 -1.25 -5.94
C HIS A 16 14.08 -1.05 -7.41
N LEU A 17 12.77 -0.92 -7.71
CA LEU A 17 12.25 -0.61 -9.05
C LEU A 17 11.92 0.88 -9.24
N LYS A 18 12.21 1.74 -8.26
CA LYS A 18 11.88 3.17 -8.31
C LYS A 18 12.37 3.84 -9.60
N SER A 19 13.60 3.57 -10.02
CA SER A 19 14.15 4.17 -11.25
C SER A 19 13.29 3.86 -12.47
N ALA A 20 12.90 2.59 -12.66
CA ALA A 20 12.07 2.16 -13.79
C ALA A 20 10.67 2.81 -13.76
N TYR A 21 10.08 2.96 -12.57
CA TYR A 21 8.80 3.67 -12.42
C TYR A 21 8.91 5.16 -12.73
N VAL A 22 9.99 5.81 -12.29
CA VAL A 22 10.25 7.24 -12.58
C VAL A 22 10.47 7.44 -14.08
N GLU A 23 11.26 6.59 -14.73
CA GLU A 23 11.48 6.64 -16.19
C GLU A 23 10.18 6.48 -16.98
N SER A 24 9.25 5.68 -16.46
CA SER A 24 7.93 5.46 -17.08
C SER A 24 6.85 6.46 -16.64
N ASN A 25 7.19 7.49 -15.83
CA ASN A 25 6.23 8.41 -15.19
C ASN A 25 5.12 7.71 -14.37
N ASN A 26 5.40 6.51 -13.85
CA ASN A 26 4.48 5.69 -13.05
C ASN A 26 4.80 5.72 -11.55
N TRP A 27 5.70 6.61 -11.10
CA TRP A 27 6.02 6.76 -9.68
C TRP A 27 5.04 7.75 -9.01
N PRO A 28 4.18 7.33 -8.08
CA PRO A 28 3.23 8.23 -7.46
C PRO A 28 3.91 9.26 -6.54
N ASN A 29 3.36 10.48 -6.51
CA ASN A 29 3.89 11.57 -5.67
C ASN A 29 3.51 11.45 -4.19
N ASP A 30 2.58 10.57 -3.85
CA ASP A 30 2.11 10.31 -2.49
C ASP A 30 2.73 9.06 -1.87
N ILE A 31 3.83 8.56 -2.44
CA ILE A 31 4.52 7.39 -1.92
C ILE A 31 5.05 7.64 -0.51
N MET A 32 4.66 6.77 0.41
CA MET A 32 5.20 6.67 1.76
C MET A 32 6.08 5.43 1.90
N ILE A 33 7.29 5.60 2.44
CA ILE A 33 8.21 4.48 2.62
C ILE A 33 7.77 3.64 3.81
N VAL A 34 7.59 2.35 3.57
CA VAL A 34 7.23 1.35 4.57
C VAL A 34 8.25 0.22 4.60
N SER A 35 8.32 -0.47 5.74
CA SER A 35 9.14 -1.69 5.87
C SER A 35 8.49 -2.87 5.15
N GLU A 36 9.28 -3.90 4.92
CA GLU A 36 8.81 -5.19 4.42
C GLU A 36 7.79 -5.85 5.34
N ASP A 37 7.87 -5.65 6.65
CA ASP A 37 6.86 -6.16 7.59
C ASP A 37 5.47 -5.60 7.30
N ILE A 38 5.37 -4.28 7.08
CA ILE A 38 4.12 -3.62 6.70
C ILE A 38 3.66 -4.14 5.34
N TYR A 39 4.55 -4.19 4.35
CA TYR A 39 4.20 -4.76 3.04
C TYR A 39 3.63 -6.18 3.19
N ASN A 40 4.29 -7.05 3.93
CA ASN A 40 3.87 -8.43 4.14
C ASN A 40 2.52 -8.53 4.86
N GLU A 41 2.31 -7.75 5.92
CA GLU A 41 1.06 -7.69 6.66
C GLU A 41 -0.12 -7.32 5.74
N PHE A 42 0.10 -6.33 4.87
CA PHE A 42 -0.95 -5.77 4.02
C PHE A 42 -1.07 -6.41 2.63
N THR A 43 -0.27 -7.44 2.32
CA THR A 43 -0.31 -8.15 1.03
C THR A 43 -0.42 -9.67 1.16
N SER A 44 0.16 -10.26 2.19
CA SER A 44 0.21 -11.72 2.37
C SER A 44 -1.09 -12.29 2.95
N THR A 45 -1.82 -11.50 3.73
CA THR A 45 -2.99 -12.00 4.46
C THR A 45 -4.27 -11.38 3.92
N ARG A 46 -5.02 -12.18 3.15
CA ARG A 46 -6.42 -11.87 2.88
C ARG A 46 -7.21 -12.18 4.16
N ILE A 47 -7.51 -11.15 4.94
CA ILE A 47 -8.39 -11.29 6.10
C ILE A 47 -9.83 -11.22 5.57
N ASP A 48 -10.55 -12.33 5.62
CA ASP A 48 -11.95 -12.38 5.18
C ASP A 48 -12.79 -11.33 5.91
N GLY A 49 -13.58 -10.57 5.13
CA GLY A 49 -14.36 -9.46 5.67
C GLY A 49 -13.52 -8.23 6.06
N TYR A 50 -12.27 -8.10 5.62
CA TYR A 50 -11.51 -6.85 5.70
C TYR A 50 -10.99 -6.43 4.33
N LYS A 51 -10.91 -5.12 4.12
CA LYS A 51 -10.36 -4.51 2.91
C LYS A 51 -9.19 -3.61 3.29
N ARG A 52 -8.11 -3.66 2.52
CA ARG A 52 -7.00 -2.71 2.65
C ARG A 52 -7.48 -1.36 2.13
N VAL A 53 -7.30 -0.32 2.93
CA VAL A 53 -7.59 1.07 2.60
C VAL A 53 -6.41 1.95 3.00
N ALA A 54 -6.33 3.15 2.45
CA ALA A 54 -5.42 4.16 2.97
C ALA A 54 -6.07 4.87 4.16
N ASP A 55 -5.34 5.04 5.25
CA ASP A 55 -5.78 5.84 6.38
C ASP A 55 -5.60 7.35 6.10
N GLY A 56 -6.06 8.19 7.04
CA GLY A 56 -5.92 9.65 6.93
C GLY A 56 -4.47 10.17 6.97
N LYS A 57 -3.48 9.29 7.21
CA LYS A 57 -2.05 9.61 7.18
C LYS A 57 -1.39 9.11 5.89
N GLY A 58 -2.12 8.43 5.02
CA GLY A 58 -1.60 7.83 3.78
C GLY A 58 -0.88 6.50 3.99
N MET A 59 -1.13 5.81 5.11
CA MET A 59 -0.61 4.47 5.41
C MET A 59 -1.66 3.41 5.10
N PRO A 60 -1.25 2.16 4.80
CA PRO A 60 -2.20 1.07 4.64
C PRO A 60 -2.87 0.75 5.99
N SER A 61 -4.17 0.47 5.95
CA SER A 61 -4.97 0.08 7.11
C SER A 61 -6.04 -0.94 6.69
N TRP A 62 -6.44 -1.80 7.62
CA TRP A 62 -7.52 -2.75 7.39
C TRP A 62 -8.83 -2.17 7.91
N ILE A 63 -9.80 -1.95 7.04
CA ILE A 63 -11.17 -1.66 7.43
C ILE A 63 -11.99 -2.94 7.35
N SER A 64 -12.82 -3.19 8.35
CA SER A 64 -13.75 -4.30 8.30
C SER A 64 -14.87 -4.00 7.29
N ASP A 65 -15.13 -4.96 6.40
CA ASP A 65 -16.22 -4.96 5.43
C ASP A 65 -17.57 -5.28 6.08
N VAL A 66 -17.70 -5.16 7.41
CA VAL A 66 -18.98 -5.23 8.12
C VAL A 66 -19.75 -3.92 7.92
N THR A 67 -20.08 -3.62 6.67
CA THR A 67 -21.19 -2.72 6.39
C THR A 67 -22.46 -3.52 6.68
N ASN A 68 -23.03 -3.27 7.86
CA ASN A 68 -24.41 -3.53 8.28
C ASN A 68 -25.23 -4.54 7.46
N LYS A 69 -25.57 -5.67 8.09
CA LYS A 69 -26.84 -6.36 7.85
C LYS A 69 -27.55 -6.58 9.18
#